data_AF-A0A323T7M3-F1
#
_entry.id   AF-A0A323T7M3-F1
#
_cell.length_a   1.000
_cell.length_b   1.000
_cell.length_c   1.000
_cell.angle_alpha   90.00
_cell.angle_beta   90.00
_cell.angle_gamma   90.00
#
_symmetry.space_group_name_H-M   'P 1'
#
loop_
_entity.id
_entity.type
_entity.pdbx_description
1 polymer ?
#
loop_
_entity_poly.entity_id
_entity_poly.type
_entity_poly.pdbx_seq_one_letter_code
_entity_poly.pdbx_strand_id
1 'polypeptide(L)' 'MADTVKKPVKFLKEVSTEMKRVTWPNRKELTKYTIVVSFTVIFIAIFFAIADFGISSLIRLITG' A
#
# COMPACT_ATOMS: atom_id res chain seq x y z
N MET A 1 39.81 -13.15 18.59
CA MET A 1 38.43 -13.19 18.06
C MET A 1 37.79 -11.78 18.03
N ALA A 2 38.52 -10.74 17.57
CA ALA A 2 38.02 -9.36 17.55
C ALA A 2 37.85 -8.79 16.12
N ASP A 3 38.34 -9.51 15.10
CA ASP A 3 38.41 -9.00 13.73
C ASP A 3 37.11 -9.21 12.94
N THR A 4 36.26 -10.15 13.36
CA THR A 4 34.99 -10.46 12.69
C THR A 4 33.95 -9.37 12.90
N VAL A 5 33.99 -8.60 14.00
CA VAL A 5 33.01 -7.53 14.29
C VAL A 5 33.28 -6.25 13.48
N LYS A 6 34.53 -6.02 13.04
CA LYS A 6 34.88 -4.83 12.24
C LYS A 6 34.33 -4.90 10.80
N LYS A 7 34.13 -6.10 10.25
CA LYS A 7 33.57 -6.32 8.90
C LYS A 7 32.06 -6.00 8.75
N PRO A 8 31.14 -6.53 9.59
CA PRO A 8 29.70 -6.29 9.45
C PRO A 8 29.32 -4.84 9.77
N VAL A 9 30.01 -4.20 10.72
CA VAL A 9 29.78 -2.77 11.02
C VAL A 9 30.14 -1.90 9.81
N LYS A 10 31.21 -2.24 9.09
CA LYS A 10 31.60 -1.55 7.85
C LYS A 10 30.59 -1.79 6.73
N PHE A 11 30.12 -3.03 6.55
CA PHE A 11 29.05 -3.37 5.59
C PHE A 11 27.75 -2.60 5.87
N LEU A 12 27.26 -2.56 7.12
CA LEU A 12 26.05 -1.80 7.47
C LEU A 12 26.21 -0.29 7.22
N LYS A 13 27.42 0.24 7.42
CA LYS A 13 27.74 1.64 7.13
C LYS A 13 27.72 1.93 5.62
N GLU A 14 28.22 1.02 4.80
CA GLU A 14 28.17 1.10 3.33
C GLU A 14 26.72 1.00 2.83
N VAL A 15 25.93 0.04 3.32
CA VAL A 15 24.50 -0.12 3.00
C VAL A 15 23.69 1.11 3.43
N SER A 16 23.95 1.67 4.61
CA SER A 16 23.31 2.93 5.05
C SER A 16 23.66 4.11 4.14
N THR A 17 24.87 4.12 3.57
CA THR A 17 25.32 5.19 2.65
C THR A 17 24.66 5.05 1.28
N GLU A 18 24.54 3.82 0.75
CA GLU A 18 23.77 3.49 -0.46
C GLU A 18 22.27 3.80 -0.29
N MET A 19 21.67 3.43 0.84
CA MET A 19 20.27 3.74 1.17
C MET A 19 19.97 5.24 1.24
N LYS A 20 20.97 6.07 1.56
CA LYS A 20 20.82 7.54 1.53
C LYS A 20 20.91 8.11 0.10
N ARG A 21 21.52 7.37 -0.85
CA ARG A 21 21.51 7.71 -2.28
C ARG A 21 20.22 7.29 -2.97
N VAL A 22 19.55 6.27 -2.44
CA VAL A 22 18.18 5.95 -2.84
C VAL A 22 17.28 7.10 -2.40
N THR A 23 16.76 7.84 -3.38
CA THR A 23 15.83 8.95 -3.18
C THR A 23 14.58 8.44 -2.47
N TRP A 24 14.57 8.48 -1.15
CA TRP A 24 13.41 8.06 -0.40
C TRP A 24 12.26 9.02 -0.71
N PRO A 25 11.11 8.48 -1.15
CA PRO A 25 9.98 9.30 -1.57
C PRO A 25 9.54 10.23 -0.44
N ASN A 26 9.30 11.48 -0.80
CA ASN A 26 8.88 12.51 0.14
C ASN A 26 7.55 12.09 0.78
N ARG A 27 7.49 12.03 2.12
CA ARG A 27 6.30 11.59 2.89
C ARG A 27 5.02 12.29 2.45
N LYS A 28 5.12 13.53 1.98
CA LYS A 28 3.98 14.33 1.48
C LYS A 28 3.35 13.74 0.22
N GLU A 29 4.15 13.13 -0.66
CA GLU A 29 3.65 12.54 -1.90
C GLU A 29 2.98 11.20 -1.63
N LEU A 30 3.61 10.38 -0.77
CA LEU A 30 3.06 9.11 -0.30
C LEU A 30 1.66 9.29 0.31
N THR A 31 1.47 10.32 1.16
CA THR A 31 0.15 10.60 1.74
C THR A 31 -0.89 10.96 0.68
N LYS A 32 -0.53 11.75 -0.34
CA LYS A 32 -1.46 12.07 -1.43
C LYS A 32 -1.88 10.82 -2.21
N TYR A 33 -0.93 9.96 -2.54
CA TYR A 33 -1.24 8.72 -3.26
C TYR A 33 -2.11 7.78 -2.42
N THR A 34 -1.83 7.63 -1.12
CA THR A 34 -2.67 6.82 -0.23
C THR A 34 -4.10 7.37 -0.15
N ILE A 35 -4.26 8.70 -0.06
CA ILE A 35 -5.60 9.33 -0.01
C ILE A 35 -6.38 9.02 -1.29
N VAL A 36 -5.77 9.24 -2.46
CA VAL A 36 -6.45 8.98 -3.74
C VAL A 36 -6.86 7.51 -3.85
N VAL A 37 -5.96 6.59 -3.54
CA VAL A 37 -6.24 5.14 -3.58
C VAL A 37 -7.36 4.79 -2.60
N SER A 38 -7.31 5.24 -1.35
CA SER A 38 -8.37 5.01 -0.36
C SER A 38 -9.73 5.50 -0.84
N PHE A 39 -9.80 6.71 -1.41
CA PHE A 39 -11.05 7.24 -1.96
C PHE A 39 -11.59 6.40 -3.12
N THR A 40 -10.73 6.01 -4.07
CA THR A 40 -11.17 5.18 -5.21
C THR A 40 -11.68 3.81 -4.78
N VAL A 41 -11.03 3.18 -3.80
CA VAL A 41 -11.45 1.86 -3.28
C VAL A 41 -12.79 1.96 -2.55
N ILE A 42 -12.99 2.99 -1.72
CA ILE A 42 -14.27 3.22 -1.03
C ILE A 42 -15.39 3.45 -2.04
N PHE A 43 -15.16 4.28 -3.06
CA PHE A 43 -16.16 4.54 -4.09
C PHE A 43 -16.58 3.26 -4.83
N ILE A 44 -15.60 2.47 -5.28
CA ILE A 44 -15.85 1.21 -5.97
C ILE A 44 -16.57 0.22 -5.04
N ALA A 45 -16.18 0.12 -3.77
CA ALA A 45 -16.83 -0.76 -2.80
C ALA A 45 -18.31 -0.41 -2.59
N ILE A 46 -18.64 0.89 -2.50
CA ILE A 46 -20.04 1.35 -2.39
C ILE A 46 -20.82 0.99 -3.67
N PHE A 47 -20.22 1.21 -4.84
CA PHE A 47 -20.85 0.87 -6.12
C PHE A 47 -21.19 -0.63 -6.20
N PHE A 48 -20.24 -1.50 -5.84
CA PHE A 48 -20.48 -2.95 -5.79
C PHE A 48 -21.55 -3.31 -4.76
N ALA A 49 -21.52 -2.72 -3.56
CA ALA A 49 -22.55 -2.99 -2.55
C ALA A 49 -23.95 -2.67 -3.07
N ILE A 50 -24.14 -1.52 -3.73
CA ILE A 50 -25.42 -1.15 -4.35
C ILE A 50 -25.79 -2.12 -5.47
N ALA A 51 -24.84 -2.50 -6.32
CA ALA A 51 -25.08 -3.46 -7.39
C ALA A 51 -25.50 -4.83 -6.85
N ASP A 52 -24.82 -5.34 -5.83
CA ASP A 52 -25.14 -6.61 -5.17
C ASP A 52 -26.54 -6.59 -4.55
N PHE A 53 -26.91 -5.49 -3.88
CA PHE A 53 -28.27 -5.31 -3.36
C PHE A 53 -29.31 -5.22 -4.48
N GLY A 54 -29.04 -4.46 -5.54
CA GLY A 54 -29.93 -4.32 -6.69
C GLY A 54 -30.16 -5.64 -7.41
N ILE A 55 -29.08 -6.40 -7.66
CA ILE A 55 -29.13 -7.73 -8.29
C ILE A 55 -29.85 -8.71 -7.37
N SER A 56 -29.56 -8.72 -6.07
CA SER A 56 -30.23 -9.62 -5.11
C SER A 56 -31.74 -9.36 -5.05
N SER A 57 -32.16 -8.10 -5.05
CA SER A 57 -33.57 -7.71 -5.12
C SER A 57 -34.21 -8.12 -6.44
N LEU A 58 -33.51 -7.94 -7.57
CA LEU A 58 -34.02 -8.31 -8.90
C LEU A 58 -34.18 -9.83 -9.06
N ILE A 59 -33.20 -10.61 -8.60
CA ILE A 59 -33.26 -12.07 -8.61
C ILE A 59 -34.41 -12.56 -7.73
N ARG A 60 -34.62 -11.95 -6.55
CA ARG A 60 -35.73 -12.31 -5.66
C ARG A 60 -37.11 -12.01 -6.25
N LEU A 61 -37.21 -11.03 -7.14
CA LEU A 61 -38.44 -10.70 -7.88
C LEU A 61 -38.71 -11.68 -9.03
N ILE A 62 -37.67 -12.28 -9.61
CA ILE A 62 -37.79 -13.22 -10.74
C ILE A 62 -37.98 -14.67 -10.28
N THR A 63 -37.31 -15.06 -9.18
CA THR A 63 -37.35 -16.43 -8.65
C THR A 63 -38.45 -16.62 -7.58
N GLY A 64 -39.03 -15.53 -7.07
CA GLY A 64 -40.24 -15.55 -6.26
C GLY A 64 -41.48 -15.47 -7.12
#